data_AF-A0A1G5HW10-F1
#
_entry.id   AF-A0A1G5HW10-F1
#
_cell.length_a   1.000
_cell.length_b   1.000
_cell.length_c   1.000
_cell.angle_alpha   90.00
_cell.angle_beta   90.00
_cell.angle_gamma   90.00
#
_symmetry.space_group_name_H-M   'P 1'
#
loop_
_entity.id
_entity.type
_entity.pdbx_description
1 polymer ?
#
loop_
_entity_poly.entity_id
_entity_poly.type
_entity_poly.pdbx_seq_one_letter_code
_entity_poly.pdbx_strand_id
1 'polypeptide(L)' 'VDKALIAKLREKYMQCPPEGMSADEIREMDDEDLLDMDYFMHEDDEFFDEVD' A
#
# COMPACT_ATOMS: atom_id res chain seq x y z
N VAL A 1 10.29 6.84 -7.24
CA VAL A 1 9.52 6.21 -6.16
C VAL A 1 10.35 6.19 -4.90
N ASP A 2 9.79 6.65 -3.77
CA ASP A 2 10.50 6.62 -2.49
C ASP A 2 10.47 5.21 -1.91
N LYS A 3 11.63 4.53 -1.86
CA LYS A 3 11.72 3.17 -1.33
C LYS A 3 11.32 3.06 0.14
N ALA A 4 11.45 4.15 0.91
CA ALA A 4 11.02 4.17 2.31
C ALA A 4 9.49 4.13 2.42
N LEU A 5 8.77 4.75 1.48
CA LEU A 5 7.31 4.68 1.42
C LEU A 5 6.84 3.26 1.12
N ILE A 6 7.41 2.61 0.09
CA ILE A 6 7.06 1.24 -0.30
C ILE A 6 7.27 0.28 0.87
N ALA A 7 8.39 0.38 1.59
CA ALA A 7 8.68 -0.49 2.72
C ALA A 7 7.63 -0.34 3.85
N LYS A 8 7.18 0.90 4.12
CA LYS A 8 6.11 1.17 5.10
C LYS A 8 4.76 0.61 4.65
N LEU A 9 4.42 0.79 3.38
CA LEU A 9 3.18 0.23 2.82
C LEU A 9 3.20 -1.30 2.87
N ARG A 10 4.33 -1.93 2.52
CA ARG A 10 4.47 -3.38 2.57
C ARG A 10 4.32 -3.91 4.00
N GLU A 11 4.90 -3.23 4.99
CA GLU A 11 4.70 -3.60 6.40
C GLU A 11 3.23 -3.43 6.84
N LYS A 12 2.58 -2.31 6.50
CA LYS A 12 1.16 -2.02 6.80
C LYS A 12 0.26 -3.13 6.26
N TYR A 13 0.38 -3.45 4.98
CA TYR A 13 -0.48 -4.43 4.31
C TYR A 13 -0.10 -5.88 4.64
N MET A 14 1.15 -6.17 5.05
CA MET A 14 1.48 -7.49 5.58
C MET A 14 0.88 -7.74 6.97
N GLN A 15 0.76 -6.72 7.81
CA GLN A 15 0.16 -6.84 9.15
C GLN A 15 -1.37 -6.92 9.08
N CYS A 16 -1.97 -6.18 8.14
CA CYS A 16 -3.41 -6.18 7.90
C CYS A 16 -3.68 -6.23 6.39
N PRO A 17 -3.65 -7.43 5.78
CA PRO A 17 -3.92 -7.57 4.34
C PRO A 17 -5.34 -7.11 3.99
N PRO A 18 -5.54 -6.51 2.80
CA PRO A 18 -6.87 -6.21 2.28
C PRO A 18 -7.74 -7.47 2.19
N GLU A 19 -9.07 -7.29 2.24
CA GLU A 19 -9.99 -8.41 2.12
C GLU A 19 -9.76 -9.19 0.81
N GLY A 20 -9.62 -10.51 0.92
CA GLY A 20 -9.32 -11.37 -0.23
C GLY A 20 -7.84 -11.48 -0.59
N MET A 21 -6.94 -10.86 0.17
CA MET A 21 -5.49 -11.01 0.05
C MET A 21 -4.87 -11.64 1.30
N SER A 22 -3.75 -12.33 1.12
CA SER A 22 -2.90 -12.86 2.18
C SER A 22 -1.61 -12.05 2.34
N ALA A 23 -1.01 -12.10 3.52
CA ALA A 23 0.26 -11.40 3.78
C ALA A 23 1.41 -11.89 2.90
N ASP A 24 1.35 -13.14 2.43
CA ASP A 24 2.35 -13.70 1.51
C ASP A 24 2.18 -13.12 0.10
N GLU A 25 0.95 -12.93 -0.38
CA GLU A 25 0.68 -12.23 -1.64
C GLU A 25 1.16 -10.77 -1.59
N ILE A 26 0.94 -10.05 -0.48
CA ILE A 26 1.50 -8.69 -0.28
C ILE A 26 3.02 -8.70 -0.27
N ARG A 27 3.65 -9.73 0.30
CA ARG A 27 5.11 -9.85 0.32
C ARG A 27 5.68 -10.06 -1.08
N GLU A 28 5.00 -10.83 -1.93
CA GLU A 28 5.41 -11.13 -3.30
C GLU A 28 5.00 -10.05 -4.31
N MET A 29 4.08 -9.14 -3.93
CA MET A 29 3.60 -8.04 -4.76
C MET A 29 4.75 -7.12 -5.20
N ASP A 30 4.70 -6.72 -6.47
CA ASP A 30 5.65 -5.76 -7.01
C ASP A 30 5.42 -4.36 -6.44
N ASP A 31 6.47 -3.55 -6.48
CA ASP A 31 6.46 -2.18 -5.97
C ASP A 31 5.41 -1.31 -6.67
N GLU A 32 5.17 -1.52 -7.96
CA GLU A 32 4.15 -0.81 -8.75
C GLU A 32 2.74 -1.28 -8.37
N ASP A 33 2.51 -2.60 -8.32
CA ASP A 33 1.21 -3.19 -7.94
C ASP A 33 0.79 -2.78 -6.51
N LEU A 34 1.76 -2.69 -5.59
CA LEU A 34 1.49 -2.25 -4.22
C LEU A 34 1.06 -0.78 -4.16
N LEU A 35 1.63 0.07 -5.03
CA LEU A 35 1.28 1.48 -5.11
C LEU A 35 -0.07 1.69 -5.81
N ASP A 36 -0.35 0.94 -6.86
CA ASP A 36 -1.64 0.97 -7.54
C ASP A 36 -2.76 0.49 -6.62
N MET A 37 -2.50 -0.52 -5.80
CA MET A 37 -3.42 -0.99 -4.76
C MET A 37 -3.63 0.07 -3.67
N ASP A 38 -2.56 0.67 -3.14
CA ASP A 38 -2.66 1.73 -2.12
C ASP A 38 -3.44 2.94 -2.68
N TYR A 39 -3.19 3.32 -3.94
CA TYR A 39 -3.93 4.37 -4.64
C TYR A 39 -5.42 4.02 -4.75
N PHE A 40 -5.78 2.82 -5.21
CA PHE A 40 -7.18 2.41 -5.35
C PHE A 40 -7.91 2.33 -4.00
N MET A 41 -7.22 1.94 -2.94
CA MET A 41 -7.79 1.83 -1.58
C MET A 41 -7.98 3.19 -0.91
N HIS A 42 -7.19 4.19 -1.32
CA HIS A 42 -7.24 5.56 -0.81
C HIS A 42 -7.79 6.55 -1.86
N GLU A 43 -8.36 6.07 -2.98
CA GLU A 43 -8.89 6.93 -4.05
C GLU A 43 -10.09 7.76 -3.57
N ASP A 44 -10.84 7.26 -2.58
CA ASP A 44 -11.93 7.96 -1.89
C ASP A 44 -11.48 8.80 -0.67
N ASP A 45 -10.24 8.62 -0.20
CA ASP A 45 -9.64 9.50 0.80
C ASP A 45 -9.16 10.76 0.06
N GLU A 46 -10.05 11.75 -0.13
CA GLU A 46 -9.75 13.14 -0.53
C GLU A 46 -8.77 13.86 0.45
N PHE A 47 -8.05 13.12 1.29
CA PHE A 47 -7.23 13.56 2.42
C PHE A 47 -5.74 13.21 2.28
N PHE A 48 -5.22 13.09 1.05
CA PHE A 48 -3.77 13.25 0.83
C PHE A 48 -3.34 14.73 0.82
N ASP A 49 -4.04 15.56 1.60
CA ASP A 49 -3.74 16.97 1.83
C ASP A 49 -3.22 17.13 3.26
N GLU A 50 -1.99 16.69 3.51
CA GLU A 50 -1.09 17.33 4.47
C GLU A 50 0.37 16.93 4.16
N VAL A 51 0.89 17.48 3.07
CA VAL A 51 2.34 17.75 2.93
C VAL A 51 2.62 19.01 3.76
N ASP A 52 3.11 18.83 4.99
CA ASP A 52 3.72 19.88 5.83
C ASP A 52 5.12 20.26 5.30
#